data_AF-A0A956WFE8-F1
#
_entry.id   AF-A0A956WFE8-F1
#
_cell.length_a   1.000
_cell.length_b   1.000
_cell.length_c   1.000
_cell.angle_alpha   90.00
_cell.angle_beta   90.00
_cell.angle_gamma   90.00
#
_symmetry.space_group_name_H-M   'P 1'
#
loop_
_entity.id
_entity.type
_entity.pdbx_description
1 polymer ?
#
loop_
_entity_poly.entity_id
_entity_poly.type
_entity_poly.pdbx_seq_one_letter_code
_entity_poly.pdbx_strand_id
1 'polypeptide(L)'
;MAAVGLALVAVIILFVLIVLLASVKIVREYERGVVFRLGRLVGPRGPGLILLLPFVERMTKVDLRTVTMDVPSQEVITRDNVTVRVNAVSYFRVIDPAAAVTNVTDYIRATSQIAQTTLRSVLGQSSLDELLAEREKINAELQRIIDEQTEPWGVKISIVEVKDVELPQSMQRAMARQAEA
;
A
#
# COMPACT_ATOMS: atom_id res chain seq x y z
N MET A 1 -25.72 37.31 -40.10
CA MET A 1 -25.44 35.96 -40.64
C MET A 1 -23.96 35.62 -40.57
N ALA A 2 -23.06 36.38 -41.23
CA ALA A 2 -21.61 36.09 -41.23
C ALA A 2 -20.95 36.15 -39.83
N ALA A 3 -21.28 37.16 -39.01
CA ALA A 3 -20.74 37.30 -37.65
C ALA A 3 -21.17 36.14 -36.72
N VAL A 4 -22.38 35.61 -36.90
CA VAL A 4 -22.90 34.46 -36.14
C VAL A 4 -22.19 33.17 -36.56
N GLY A 5 -21.92 33.00 -37.87
CA GLY A 5 -21.13 31.88 -38.38
C GLY A 5 -19.69 31.88 -37.88
N LEU A 6 -19.04 33.06 -37.86
CA LEU A 6 -17.67 33.21 -37.35
C LEU A 6 -17.59 32.93 -35.84
N ALA A 7 -18.58 33.41 -35.06
CA ALA A 7 -18.68 33.13 -33.64
C ALA A 7 -18.88 31.63 -33.35
N LEU A 8 -19.73 30.94 -34.13
CA LEU A 8 -19.96 29.50 -33.97
C LEU A 8 -18.68 28.69 -34.27
N VAL A 9 -17.96 29.05 -35.32
CA VAL A 9 -16.67 28.41 -35.66
C VAL A 9 -15.63 28.66 -34.55
N ALA A 10 -15.55 29.88 -34.02
CA ALA A 10 -14.65 30.19 -32.90
C ALA A 10 -14.96 29.38 -31.63
N VAL A 11 -16.24 29.18 -31.31
CA VAL A 11 -16.68 28.34 -30.17
C VAL A 11 -16.30 26.88 -30.38
N ILE A 12 -16.48 26.34 -31.60
CA ILE A 12 -16.10 24.96 -31.92
C ILE A 12 -14.58 24.78 -31.82
N ILE A 13 -13.78 25.71 -32.35
CA ILE A 13 -12.31 25.66 -32.26
C ILE A 13 -11.87 25.71 -30.80
N LEU A 14 -12.44 26.60 -30.00
CA LEU A 14 -12.14 26.72 -28.58
C LEU A 14 -12.49 25.42 -27.83
N PHE A 15 -13.65 24.83 -28.13
CA PHE A 15 -14.07 23.56 -27.55
C PHE A 15 -13.10 22.42 -27.90
N VAL A 16 -12.71 22.29 -29.17
CA VAL A 16 -11.74 21.29 -29.63
C VAL A 16 -10.38 21.50 -28.95
N LEU A 17 -9.93 22.75 -28.81
CA LEU A 17 -8.66 23.07 -28.15
C LEU A 17 -8.68 22.69 -26.65
N ILE A 18 -9.78 22.96 -25.95
CA ILE A 18 -9.95 22.58 -24.54
C ILE A 18 -9.92 21.04 -24.40
N VAL A 19 -10.60 20.32 -25.29
CA VAL A 19 -10.62 18.85 -25.30
C VAL A 19 -9.23 18.27 -25.57
N LEU A 20 -8.49 18.84 -26.52
CA LEU A 20 -7.11 18.44 -26.81
C LEU A 20 -6.17 18.68 -25.62
N LEU A 21 -6.25 19.85 -24.98
CA LEU A 21 -5.45 20.16 -23.79
C LEU A 21 -5.79 19.25 -22.61
N ALA A 22 -7.08 18.94 -22.40
CA ALA A 22 -7.53 18.02 -21.35
C ALA A 22 -7.14 16.56 -21.62
N SER A 23 -6.90 16.19 -22.88
CA SER A 23 -6.54 14.83 -23.28
C SER A 23 -5.10 14.46 -22.95
N VAL A 24 -4.19 15.44 -22.89
CA VAL A 24 -2.77 15.20 -22.65
C VAL A 24 -2.53 15.06 -21.15
N LYS A 25 -2.26 13.85 -20.67
CA LYS A 25 -1.77 13.61 -19.31
C LYS A 25 -0.34 13.09 -19.32
N ILE A 26 0.47 13.69 -18.45
CA ILE A 26 1.86 13.28 -18.23
C ILE A 26 1.88 12.36 -17.00
N VAL A 27 2.38 11.15 -17.19
CA VAL A 27 2.62 10.16 -16.13
C VAL A 27 4.12 10.07 -15.89
N ARG A 28 4.52 10.13 -14.62
CA ARG A 28 5.93 10.08 -14.22
C ARG A 28 6.49 8.67 -14.38
N GLU A 29 7.80 8.53 -14.48
CA GLU A 29 8.47 7.23 -14.69
C GLU A 29 8.10 6.18 -13.61
N TYR A 30 7.95 6.63 -12.36
CA TYR A 30 7.60 5.80 -11.23
C TYR A 30 6.09 5.61 -11.02
N GLU A 31 5.25 6.22 -11.86
CA GLU A 31 3.80 6.09 -11.82
C GLU A 31 3.33 5.19 -12.96
N ARG A 32 2.24 4.45 -12.72
CA ARG A 32 1.50 3.77 -13.78
C ARG A 32 0.06 4.29 -13.83
N GLY A 33 -0.41 4.60 -15.03
CA GLY A 33 -1.79 5.02 -15.26
C GLY A 33 -2.67 3.80 -15.55
N VAL A 34 -3.53 3.42 -14.62
CA VAL A 34 -4.56 2.40 -14.84
C VAL A 34 -5.75 3.07 -15.51
N VAL A 35 -6.00 2.72 -16.77
CA VAL A 35 -7.03 3.37 -17.57
C VAL A 35 -8.29 2.51 -17.65
N PHE A 36 -9.41 3.14 -17.32
CA PHE A 36 -10.76 2.62 -17.47
C PHE A 36 -11.44 3.33 -18.64
N ARG A 37 -11.98 2.57 -19.58
CA ARG A 37 -12.80 3.08 -20.68
C ARG A 37 -14.22 2.58 -20.50
N LEU A 38 -15.17 3.50 -20.25
CA LEU A 38 -16.58 3.16 -20.00
C LEU A 38 -16.76 2.05 -18.93
N GLY A 39 -15.94 2.08 -17.88
CA GLY A 39 -15.97 1.07 -16.81
C GLY A 39 -15.24 -0.24 -17.09
N ARG A 40 -14.70 -0.46 -18.30
CA ARG A 40 -13.84 -1.60 -18.61
C ARG A 40 -12.37 -1.25 -18.42
N LEU A 41 -11.62 -2.17 -17.81
CA LEU A 41 -10.17 -2.07 -17.70
C LEU A 41 -9.54 -2.19 -19.09
N VAL A 42 -8.82 -1.16 -19.53
CA VAL A 42 -8.00 -1.20 -20.76
C VAL A 42 -6.60 -1.75 -20.44
N GLY A 43 -6.16 -1.58 -19.20
CA GLY A 43 -4.86 -2.02 -18.69
C GLY A 43 -3.99 -0.86 -18.21
N PRO A 44 -2.80 -1.19 -17.67
CA PRO A 44 -1.83 -0.20 -17.24
C PRO A 44 -1.11 0.42 -18.44
N ARG A 45 -1.06 1.75 -18.51
CA ARG A 45 -0.30 2.51 -19.52
C ARG A 45 1.06 2.92 -18.97
N GLY A 46 2.07 2.83 -19.84
CA GLY A 46 3.47 3.19 -19.60
C GLY A 46 3.67 4.66 -19.15
N PRO A 47 4.85 5.01 -18.60
CA PRO A 47 5.17 6.40 -18.29
C PRO A 47 5.26 7.25 -19.57
N GLY A 48 5.20 8.57 -19.41
CA GLY A 48 5.28 9.52 -20.50
C GLY A 48 3.94 10.15 -20.86
N LEU A 49 3.81 10.57 -22.11
CA LEU A 49 2.64 11.31 -22.60
C LEU A 49 1.55 10.32 -22.99
N ILE A 50 0.44 10.34 -22.24
CA ILE A 50 -0.73 9.53 -22.52
C ILE A 50 -1.85 10.46 -22.98
N LEU A 51 -2.36 10.17 -24.18
CA LEU A 51 -3.60 10.76 -24.68
C LEU A 51 -4.77 9.97 -24.10
N LEU A 52 -5.55 10.64 -23.26
CA LEU A 52 -6.80 10.14 -22.70
C LEU A 52 -7.96 10.83 -23.41
N LEU A 53 -8.96 10.07 -23.82
CA LEU A 53 -10.20 10.67 -24.30
C LEU A 53 -10.99 11.23 -23.11
N PRO A 54 -11.09 12.56 -22.93
CA PRO A 54 -11.87 13.12 -21.83
C PRO A 54 -13.32 12.62 -21.95
N PHE A 55 -14.00 12.47 -20.81
CA PHE A 55 -15.36 11.90 -20.65
C PHE A 55 -15.49 10.37 -20.78
N VAL A 56 -14.76 9.73 -21.70
CA VAL A 56 -14.87 8.28 -21.94
C VAL A 56 -13.85 7.49 -21.10
N GLU A 57 -12.66 8.05 -20.91
CA GLU A 57 -11.56 7.42 -20.21
C GLU A 57 -11.29 8.08 -18.85
N ARG A 58 -11.16 7.25 -17.82
CA ARG A 58 -10.70 7.65 -16.48
C ARG A 58 -9.39 6.97 -16.20
N MET A 59 -8.42 7.70 -15.64
CA MET A 59 -7.11 7.17 -15.30
C MET A 59 -6.86 7.35 -13.80
N THR A 60 -6.50 6.26 -13.13
CA THR A 60 -6.00 6.24 -11.76
C THR A 60 -4.48 6.06 -11.80
N LYS A 61 -3.75 6.94 -11.12
CA LYS A 61 -2.29 6.84 -11.02
C LYS A 61 -1.93 5.99 -9.81
N VAL A 62 -1.01 5.06 -10.00
CA VAL A 62 -0.47 4.20 -8.93
C VAL A 62 1.04 4.35 -8.91
N ASP A 63 1.61 4.58 -7.72
CA ASP A 63 3.05 4.65 -7.53
C ASP A 63 3.63 3.24 -7.42
N LEU A 64 4.74 2.99 -8.12
CA LEU A 64 5.42 1.69 -8.14
C LEU A 64 6.62 1.63 -7.17
N ARG A 65 6.93 2.76 -6.49
CA ARG A 65 8.02 2.82 -5.52
C ARG A 65 7.69 2.03 -4.25
N THR A 66 8.74 1.64 -3.54
CA THR A 66 8.58 1.09 -2.20
C THR A 66 8.03 2.17 -1.27
N VAL A 67 6.92 1.86 -0.63
CA VAL A 67 6.27 2.69 0.37
C VAL A 67 6.44 2.01 1.73
N THR A 68 6.73 2.83 2.73
CA THR A 68 6.78 2.41 4.12
C THR A 68 5.40 2.60 4.74
N MET A 69 4.91 1.57 5.43
CA MET A 69 3.65 1.59 6.14
C MET A 69 3.85 1.11 7.57
N ASP A 70 3.48 1.97 8.51
CA ASP A 70 3.46 1.63 9.92
C ASP A 70 2.25 0.73 10.23
N VAL A 71 2.50 -0.35 10.95
CA VAL A 71 1.48 -1.24 11.51
C VAL A 71 1.21 -0.76 12.94
N PRO A 72 -0.04 -0.36 13.26
CA PRO A 72 -0.36 0.17 14.57
C PRO A 72 -0.14 -0.87 15.67
N SER A 73 0.30 -0.41 16.84
CA SER A 73 0.63 -1.26 17.98
C SER A 73 -0.53 -2.19 18.35
N GLN A 74 -0.24 -3.45 18.57
CA GLN A 74 -1.18 -4.48 19.02
C GLN A 74 -0.81 -4.94 20.42
N GLU A 75 -1.82 -5.10 21.28
CA GLU A 75 -1.68 -5.74 22.58
C GLU A 75 -1.99 -7.23 22.43
N VAL A 76 -1.01 -8.08 22.72
CA VAL A 76 -1.06 -9.53 22.48
C VAL A 76 -0.53 -10.26 23.70
N ILE A 77 -1.12 -11.41 24.00
CA ILE A 77 -0.60 -12.35 24.98
C ILE A 77 0.22 -13.39 24.22
N THR A 78 1.51 -13.47 24.55
CA THR A 78 2.45 -14.45 23.99
C THR A 78 2.13 -15.86 24.46
N ARG A 79 2.77 -16.86 23.86
CA ARG A 79 2.64 -18.28 24.25
C ARG A 79 2.96 -18.53 25.73
N ASP A 80 3.84 -17.72 26.32
CA ASP A 80 4.27 -17.84 27.71
C ASP A 80 3.38 -17.03 28.68
N ASN A 81 2.19 -16.62 28.24
CA ASN A 81 1.23 -15.80 29.01
C ASN A 81 1.78 -14.42 29.42
N VAL A 82 2.68 -13.84 28.63
CA VAL A 82 3.15 -12.47 28.84
C VAL A 82 2.38 -11.53 27.92
N THR A 83 1.70 -10.54 28.51
CA THR A 83 1.09 -9.44 27.76
C THR A 83 2.18 -8.49 27.28
N VAL A 84 2.28 -8.31 25.96
CA VAL A 84 3.21 -7.39 25.30
C VAL A 84 2.46 -6.46 24.36
N ARG A 85 3.00 -5.26 24.16
CA ARG A 85 2.53 -4.35 23.12
C ARG A 85 3.60 -4.21 22.06
N VAL A 86 3.25 -4.55 20.82
CA VAL A 86 4.19 -4.64 19.71
C VAL A 86 3.69 -3.86 18.51
N ASN A 87 4.55 -3.04 17.91
CA ASN A 87 4.33 -2.42 16.60
C ASN A 87 5.32 -2.96 15.56
N ALA A 88 5.02 -2.74 14.29
CA ALA A 88 5.87 -3.17 13.20
C ALA A 88 5.84 -2.15 12.06
N VAL A 89 6.80 -2.24 11.16
CA VAL A 89 6.85 -1.48 9.91
C VAL A 89 6.92 -2.46 8.74
N SER A 90 6.16 -2.18 7.68
CA SER A 90 6.15 -2.96 6.46
C SER A 90 6.61 -2.10 5.28
N TYR A 91 7.52 -2.63 4.49
CA TYR A 91 7.95 -2.05 3.22
C TYR A 91 7.33 -2.86 2.09
N PHE A 92 6.52 -2.22 1.27
CA PHE A 92 5.88 -2.88 0.13
C PHE A 92 5.91 -2.02 -1.12
N ARG A 93 5.71 -2.64 -2.27
CA ARG A 93 5.56 -1.93 -3.55
C ARG A 93 4.50 -2.60 -4.40
N VAL A 94 3.87 -1.82 -5.28
CA VAL A 94 2.90 -2.36 -6.24
C VAL A 94 3.66 -2.94 -7.44
N ILE A 95 3.44 -4.23 -7.72
CA ILE A 95 3.96 -4.91 -8.93
C ILE A 95 2.92 -4.87 -10.05
N ASP A 96 1.65 -5.18 -9.71
CA ASP A 96 0.54 -5.10 -10.66
C ASP A 96 -0.41 -3.95 -10.29
N PRO A 97 -0.27 -2.78 -10.92
CA PRO A 97 -1.13 -1.63 -10.64
C PRO A 97 -2.57 -1.85 -11.10
N ALA A 98 -2.82 -2.73 -12.08
CA ALA A 98 -4.19 -3.03 -12.48
C ALA A 98 -4.91 -3.78 -11.35
N ALA A 99 -4.31 -4.87 -10.85
CA ALA A 99 -4.82 -5.62 -9.72
C ALA A 99 -4.99 -4.75 -8.47
N ALA A 100 -4.05 -3.85 -8.17
CA ALA A 100 -4.10 -2.98 -7.00
C ALA A 100 -5.28 -1.99 -7.03
N VAL A 101 -5.83 -1.70 -8.21
CA VAL A 101 -7.00 -0.81 -8.36
C VAL A 101 -8.29 -1.59 -8.55
N THR A 102 -8.26 -2.79 -9.14
CA THR A 102 -9.48 -3.56 -9.45
C THR A 102 -9.85 -4.57 -8.37
N ASN A 103 -8.87 -5.15 -7.69
CA ASN A 103 -9.10 -6.29 -6.80
C ASN A 103 -9.32 -5.85 -5.34
N VAL A 104 -8.98 -4.61 -5.00
CA VAL A 104 -9.18 -4.04 -3.66
C VAL A 104 -9.44 -2.54 -3.75
N THR A 105 -10.37 -2.04 -2.92
CA THR A 105 -10.74 -0.62 -2.91
C THR A 105 -9.59 0.27 -2.46
N ASP A 106 -8.87 -0.17 -1.43
CA ASP A 106 -7.72 0.53 -0.85
C ASP A 106 -6.70 -0.54 -0.42
N TYR A 107 -5.70 -0.77 -1.27
CA TYR A 107 -4.67 -1.75 -1.03
C TYR A 107 -3.81 -1.41 0.20
N ILE A 108 -3.63 -0.13 0.53
CA ILE A 108 -2.83 0.30 1.68
C ILE A 108 -3.56 -0.10 2.95
N ARG A 109 -4.84 0.26 3.06
CA ARG A 109 -5.67 -0.08 4.22
C ARG A 109 -5.85 -1.58 4.37
N ALA A 110 -6.13 -2.30 3.29
CA ALA A 110 -6.29 -3.75 3.32
C ALA A 110 -4.99 -4.45 3.75
N THR A 111 -3.85 -4.04 3.20
CA THR A 111 -2.53 -4.56 3.60
C THR A 111 -2.23 -4.27 5.07
N SER A 112 -2.57 -3.08 5.58
CA SER A 112 -2.43 -2.76 7.00
C SER A 112 -3.27 -3.68 7.89
N GLN A 113 -4.49 -4.01 7.48
CA GLN A 113 -5.37 -4.92 8.24
C GLN A 113 -4.85 -6.35 8.26
N ILE A 114 -4.35 -6.86 7.13
CA ILE A 114 -3.68 -8.15 7.06
C ILE A 114 -2.45 -8.15 7.95
N ALA A 115 -1.59 -7.13 7.85
CA ALA A 115 -0.40 -7.02 8.68
C ALA A 115 -0.74 -7.02 10.18
N GLN A 116 -1.77 -6.30 10.63
CA GLN A 116 -2.22 -6.31 12.03
C GLN A 116 -2.72 -7.68 12.48
N THR A 117 -3.50 -8.36 11.64
CA THR A 117 -4.08 -9.67 11.95
C THR A 117 -2.98 -10.74 12.01
N THR A 118 -2.06 -10.72 11.05
CA THR A 118 -0.90 -11.61 11.01
C THR A 118 0.04 -11.34 12.18
N LEU A 119 0.34 -10.07 12.47
CA LEU A 119 1.13 -9.68 13.64
C LEU A 119 0.51 -10.26 14.91
N ARG A 120 -0.79 -10.06 15.13
CA ARG A 120 -1.47 -10.64 16.31
C ARG A 120 -1.35 -12.16 16.37
N SER A 121 -1.54 -12.85 15.24
CA SER A 121 -1.50 -14.32 15.20
C SER A 121 -0.10 -14.87 15.47
N VAL A 122 0.93 -14.34 14.80
CA VAL A 122 2.32 -14.82 14.95
C VAL A 122 2.83 -14.53 16.36
N LEU A 123 2.63 -13.30 16.85
CA LEU A 123 3.05 -12.92 18.20
C LEU A 123 2.37 -13.74 19.31
N GLY A 124 1.11 -14.16 19.10
CA GLY A 124 0.39 -15.02 20.05
C GLY A 124 0.90 -16.46 20.08
N GLN A 125 1.55 -16.91 19.01
CA GLN A 125 2.15 -18.25 18.92
C GLN A 125 3.63 -18.25 19.34
N SER A 126 4.28 -17.10 19.34
CA SER A 126 5.67 -16.92 19.76
C SER A 126 5.84 -16.78 21.27
N SER A 127 7.02 -17.20 21.75
CA SER A 127 7.46 -16.97 23.13
C SER A 127 7.97 -15.54 23.31
N LEU A 128 8.09 -15.06 24.56
CA LEU A 128 8.71 -13.75 24.82
C LEU A 128 10.18 -13.73 24.36
N ASP A 129 10.89 -14.84 24.56
CA ASP A 129 12.29 -14.99 24.18
C ASP A 129 12.47 -14.87 22.65
N GLU A 130 11.60 -15.51 21.86
CA GLU A 130 11.62 -15.40 20.39
C GLU A 130 11.42 -13.95 19.93
N LEU A 131 10.59 -13.17 20.63
CA LEU A 131 10.35 -11.76 20.32
C LEU A 131 11.54 -10.85 20.58
N LEU A 132 12.39 -11.22 21.54
CA LEU A 132 13.55 -10.44 21.93
C LEU A 132 14.82 -10.89 21.22
N ALA A 133 15.02 -12.20 21.07
CA ALA A 133 16.25 -12.82 20.56
C ALA A 133 16.13 -13.31 19.10
N GLU A 134 14.97 -13.82 18.67
CA GLU A 134 14.79 -14.45 17.34
C GLU A 134 13.98 -13.55 16.37
N ARG A 135 14.21 -12.24 16.39
CA ARG A 135 13.44 -11.27 15.56
C ARG A 135 13.48 -11.59 14.06
N GLU A 136 14.59 -12.09 13.54
CA GLU A 136 14.73 -12.42 12.11
C GLU A 136 13.74 -13.53 11.68
N LYS A 137 13.55 -14.54 12.53
CA LYS A 137 12.60 -15.64 12.28
C LYS A 137 11.16 -15.12 12.23
N ILE A 138 10.81 -14.24 13.15
CA ILE A 138 9.48 -13.62 13.21
C ILE A 138 9.26 -12.71 12.00
N ASN A 139 10.24 -11.86 11.67
CA ASN A 139 10.18 -10.98 10.51
C ASN A 139 9.98 -11.76 9.20
N ALA A 140 10.71 -12.87 9.03
CA ALA A 140 10.58 -13.74 7.85
C ALA A 140 9.20 -14.40 7.77
N GLU A 141 8.65 -14.88 8.88
CA GLU A 141 7.33 -15.50 8.91
C GLU A 141 6.20 -14.48 8.67
N LEU A 142 6.30 -13.29 9.29
CA LEU A 142 5.39 -12.18 9.02
C LEU A 142 5.42 -11.78 7.54
N GLN A 143 6.61 -11.61 6.97
CA GLN A 143 6.78 -11.29 5.56
C GLN A 143 6.11 -12.34 4.67
N ARG A 144 6.38 -13.63 4.91
CA ARG A 144 5.84 -14.74 4.12
C ARG A 144 4.32 -14.74 4.11
N ILE A 145 3.69 -14.70 5.28
CA ILE A 145 2.23 -14.76 5.40
C ILE A 145 1.58 -13.51 4.79
N ILE A 146 2.11 -12.31 5.06
CA ILE A 146 1.53 -11.08 4.54
C ILE A 146 1.67 -11.03 3.01
N ASP A 147 2.83 -11.40 2.47
CA ASP A 147 3.09 -11.41 1.02
C ASP A 147 2.13 -12.36 0.27
N GLU A 148 1.95 -13.58 0.77
CA GLU A 148 1.01 -14.57 0.21
C GLU A 148 -0.43 -14.04 0.17
N GLN A 149 -0.86 -13.28 1.19
CA GLN A 149 -2.21 -12.72 1.27
C GLN A 149 -2.39 -11.47 0.40
N THR A 150 -1.32 -10.71 0.15
CA THR A 150 -1.37 -9.45 -0.62
C THR A 150 -1.08 -9.64 -2.11
N GLU A 151 -0.53 -10.78 -2.51
CA GLU A 151 -0.24 -11.12 -3.91
C GLU A 151 -1.45 -10.98 -4.85
N PRO A 152 -2.68 -11.41 -4.49
CA PRO A 152 -3.86 -11.23 -5.34
C PRO A 152 -4.22 -9.77 -5.63
N TRP A 153 -3.71 -8.82 -4.82
CA TRP A 153 -3.89 -7.38 -5.02
C TRP A 153 -2.76 -6.74 -5.82
N GLY A 154 -1.79 -7.52 -6.29
CA GLY A 154 -0.64 -6.99 -7.02
C GLY A 154 0.35 -6.22 -6.13
N VAL A 155 0.30 -6.43 -4.82
CA VAL A 155 1.19 -5.81 -3.83
C VAL A 155 2.23 -6.84 -3.40
N LYS A 156 3.52 -6.44 -3.44
CA LYS A 156 4.63 -7.26 -2.98
C LYS A 156 5.18 -6.69 -1.68
N ILE A 157 5.29 -7.53 -0.67
CA ILE A 157 5.94 -7.18 0.59
C ILE A 157 7.44 -7.46 0.47
N SER A 158 8.25 -6.42 0.63
CA SER A 158 9.70 -6.51 0.57
C SER A 158 10.26 -6.96 1.91
N ILE A 159 9.86 -6.30 3.00
CA ILE A 159 10.39 -6.49 4.35
C ILE A 159 9.28 -6.17 5.36
N VAL A 160 9.21 -6.95 6.44
CA VAL A 160 8.41 -6.63 7.63
C VAL A 160 9.32 -6.69 8.84
N GLU A 161 9.37 -5.62 9.62
CA GLU A 161 10.22 -5.51 10.80
C GLU A 161 9.41 -5.16 12.03
N VAL A 162 9.55 -5.97 13.09
CA VAL A 162 9.08 -5.60 14.42
C VAL A 162 9.93 -4.44 14.95
N LYS A 163 9.28 -3.34 15.31
CA LYS A 163 9.94 -2.09 15.70
C LYS A 163 10.22 -2.07 17.21
N ASP A 164 9.17 -1.97 18.01
CA ASP A 164 9.21 -1.86 19.46
C ASP A 164 8.39 -2.97 20.11
N VAL A 165 8.93 -3.53 21.22
CA VAL A 165 8.25 -4.50 22.08
C VAL A 165 8.20 -3.90 23.48
N GLU A 166 7.02 -3.45 23.89
CA GLU A 166 6.78 -2.88 25.22
C GLU A 166 6.30 -3.98 26.17
N LEU A 167 7.01 -4.12 27.30
CA LEU A 167 6.73 -5.07 28.37
C LEU A 167 6.01 -4.35 29.53
N PRO A 168 5.22 -5.08 30.35
CA PRO A 168 4.68 -4.53 31.58
C PRO A 168 5.82 -4.07 32.51
N GLN A 169 5.67 -2.90 33.14
CA GLN A 169 6.74 -2.31 33.97
C GLN A 169 7.25 -3.23 35.08
N SER A 170 6.37 -4.08 35.64
CA SER A 170 6.75 -5.04 36.68
C SER A 170 7.77 -6.06 36.18
N MET A 171 7.59 -6.57 34.97
CA MET A 171 8.48 -7.54 34.33
C MET A 171 9.77 -6.87 33.84
N GLN A 172 9.66 -5.68 33.25
CA GLN A 172 10.83 -4.91 32.80
C GLN A 172 11.82 -4.67 33.96
N ARG A 173 11.30 -4.32 35.14
CA ARG A 173 12.14 -4.17 36.36
C ARG A 173 12.73 -5.48 36.85
N ALA A 174 12.02 -6.60 36.71
CA ALA A 174 12.52 -7.91 37.12
C ALA A 174 13.65 -8.38 36.19
N MET A 175 13.49 -8.23 34.88
CA MET A 175 14.52 -8.54 33.88
C MET A 175 15.75 -7.64 34.02
N ALA A 176 15.58 -6.33 34.24
CA ALA A 176 16.69 -5.41 34.45
C ALA A 176 17.58 -5.83 35.63
N ARG A 177 16.97 -6.21 36.76
CA ARG A 177 17.73 -6.71 37.93
C ARG A 177 18.49 -8.01 37.66
N GLN A 178 17.97 -8.87 36.78
CA GLN A 178 18.62 -10.13 36.41
C GLN A 178 19.74 -9.93 35.38
N ALA A 179 19.67 -8.89 34.55
CA ALA A 179 20.74 -8.54 33.60
C ALA A 179 21.92 -7.79 34.25
N GLU A 180 21.67 -7.12 35.38
CA GLU A 180 22.70 -6.39 36.16
C GLU A 180 23.48 -7.29 37.15
N ALA A 181 22.97 -8.49 37.46
CA ALA A 181 23.57 -9.44 38.39
C ALA A 181 24.47 -10.47 37.68
#